data_AF-A0A482VYA9-F1
#
_entry.id   AF-A0A482VYA9-F1
#
_cell.length_a   1.000
_cell.length_b   1.000
_cell.length_c   1.000
_cell.angle_alpha   90.00
_cell.angle_beta   90.00
_cell.angle_gamma   90.00
#
_symmetry.space_group_name_H-M   'P 1'
#
loop_
_entity.id
_entity.type
_entity.pdbx_description
1 polymer ?
#
loop_
_entity_poly.entity_id
_entity_poly.type
_entity_poly.pdbx_seq_one_letter_code
_entity_poly.pdbx_strand_id
1 'polypeptide(L)'
;LALKCKKCEDKTCAKLIDESCPAASQDNKEPACLTHIYKDVNKVEIVDKMCAIKDKNAKYECVPLSQTEMVKCETCNTDFCNSAPSLGSGALATFQSAKNLCS
;
A
#
# COMPACT_ATOMS: atom_id res chain seq x y z
N LEU A 1 20.40 2.23 2.19
CA LEU A 1 19.32 2.73 3.08
C LEU A 1 18.19 1.72 3.09
N ALA A 2 17.48 1.57 4.21
CA ALA A 2 16.23 0.81 4.26
C ALA A 2 15.09 1.67 3.70
N LEU A 3 14.20 1.06 2.90
CA LEU A 3 13.00 1.72 2.35
C LEU A 3 12.10 2.20 3.49
N LYS A 4 11.57 3.42 3.40
CA LYS A 4 10.57 3.95 4.34
C LYS A 4 9.19 4.00 3.71
N CYS A 5 8.16 3.56 4.42
CA CYS A 5 6.78 3.57 3.96
C CYS A 5 5.86 4.23 4.98
N LYS A 6 4.64 4.57 4.55
CA LYS A 6 3.55 4.91 5.46
C LYS A 6 2.83 3.65 5.89
N LYS A 7 2.42 3.63 7.16
CA LYS A 7 1.59 2.59 7.76
C LYS A 7 0.37 3.20 8.41
N CYS A 8 -0.77 2.53 8.30
CA CYS A 8 -1.96 2.94 9.04
C CYS A 8 -1.71 2.72 10.54
N GLU A 9 -1.94 3.75 11.36
CA GLU A 9 -1.81 3.64 12.82
C GLU A 9 -2.84 2.64 13.40
N ASP A 10 -4.02 2.60 12.77
CA ASP A 10 -5.12 1.71 13.11
C ASP A 10 -5.86 1.22 11.85
N LYS A 11 -6.90 0.41 12.05
CA LYS A 11 -7.72 -0.15 10.95
C LYS A 11 -8.55 0.88 10.19
N THR A 12 -8.76 2.07 10.75
CA THR A 12 -9.49 3.15 10.06
C THR A 12 -8.58 3.89 9.10
N CYS A 13 -7.26 3.76 9.27
CA CYS A 13 -6.24 4.47 8.52
C CYS A 13 -6.45 6.00 8.50
N ALA A 14 -7.11 6.55 9.53
CA ALA A 14 -7.31 7.99 9.69
C ALA A 14 -5.98 8.74 9.90
N LYS A 15 -4.96 8.04 10.42
CA LYS A 15 -3.62 8.57 10.63
C LYS A 15 -2.56 7.61 10.09
N LEU A 16 -1.55 8.19 9.46
CA LEU A 16 -0.40 7.48 8.94
C LEU A 16 0.82 7.72 9.82
N ILE A 17 1.58 6.66 10.08
CA ILE A 17 2.88 6.69 10.74
C ILE A 17 3.98 6.24 9.77
N ASP A 18 5.22 6.59 10.08
CA ASP A 18 6.38 6.16 9.30
C ASP A 18 6.83 4.78 9.77
N GLU A 19 7.06 3.88 8.81
CA GLU A 19 7.60 2.54 9.04
C GLU A 19 8.87 2.37 8.21
N SER A 20 9.95 1.90 8.83
CA SER A 20 11.15 1.46 8.09
C SER A 20 10.97 -0.01 7.73
N CYS A 21 11.00 -0.34 6.44
CA CYS A 21 10.73 -1.68 5.99
C CYS A 21 11.86 -2.65 6.34
N PRO A 22 11.52 -3.90 6.69
CA PRO A 22 12.53 -4.93 6.92
C PRO A 22 13.30 -5.19 5.63
N ALA A 23 14.58 -5.55 5.77
CA ALA A 23 15.35 -6.05 4.65
C ALA A 23 14.79 -7.40 4.19
N ALA A 24 14.83 -7.64 2.89
CA ALA A 24 14.53 -8.97 2.36
C ALA A 24 15.62 -9.96 2.77
N SER A 25 15.23 -11.13 3.26
CA SER A 25 16.15 -12.20 3.65
C SER A 25 16.64 -13.06 2.48
N GLN A 26 16.07 -12.86 1.28
CA GLN A 26 16.37 -13.61 0.07
C GLN A 26 16.75 -12.66 -1.05
N ASP A 27 17.76 -13.01 -1.85
CA ASP A 27 18.31 -12.15 -2.91
C ASP A 27 17.32 -11.82 -4.03
N ASN A 28 16.33 -12.68 -4.26
CA ASN A 28 15.26 -12.47 -5.25
C ASN A 28 14.10 -11.62 -4.73
N LYS A 29 14.14 -11.21 -3.46
CA LYS A 29 13.08 -10.42 -2.81
C LYS A 29 13.53 -9.01 -2.50
N GLU A 30 12.58 -8.10 -2.40
CA GLU A 30 12.80 -6.71 -2.05
C GLU A 30 11.66 -6.13 -1.20
N PRO A 31 11.95 -5.15 -0.33
CA PRO A 31 10.91 -4.40 0.36
C PRO A 31 10.15 -3.49 -0.60
N ALA A 32 8.86 -3.31 -0.34
CA ALA A 32 7.98 -2.41 -1.06
C ALA A 32 6.95 -1.78 -0.11
N CYS A 33 6.48 -0.58 -0.43
CA CYS A 33 5.33 0.03 0.22
C CYS A 33 4.05 -0.49 -0.42
N LEU A 34 3.18 -1.08 0.39
CA LEU A 34 1.89 -1.61 -0.03
C LEU A 34 0.76 -0.61 0.27
N THR A 35 -0.19 -0.50 -0.66
CA THR A 35 -1.55 0.02 -0.41
C THR A 35 -2.54 -1.08 -0.76
N HIS A 36 -3.31 -1.52 0.22
CA HIS A 36 -4.34 -2.55 0.09
C HIS A 36 -5.71 -1.89 0.30
N ILE A 37 -6.62 -2.08 -0.66
CA ILE A 37 -8.00 -1.59 -0.60
C ILE A 37 -8.92 -2.79 -0.69
N TYR A 38 -9.76 -2.99 0.31
CA TYR A 38 -10.70 -4.10 0.38
C TYR A 38 -12.04 -3.65 0.96
N LYS A 39 -13.11 -4.39 0.66
CA LYS A 39 -14.42 -4.21 1.28
C LYS A 39 -14.56 -5.17 2.44
N ASP A 40 -14.95 -4.66 3.59
CA ASP A 40 -15.29 -5.47 4.76
C ASP A 40 -16.62 -6.22 4.57
N VAL A 41 -17.05 -6.95 5.60
CA VAL A 41 -18.33 -7.68 5.61
C VAL A 41 -19.54 -6.76 5.45
N ASN A 42 -19.42 -5.48 5.78
CA ASN A 42 -20.45 -4.45 5.64
C ASN A 42 -20.38 -3.72 4.30
N LYS A 43 -19.53 -4.18 3.37
CA LYS A 43 -19.26 -3.56 2.07
C LYS A 43 -18.68 -2.15 2.16
N VAL A 44 -18.06 -1.80 3.30
CA VAL A 44 -17.32 -0.55 3.49
C VAL A 44 -15.91 -0.73 2.95
N GLU A 45 -15.47 0.20 2.10
CA GLU A 45 -14.09 0.22 1.62
C GLU A 45 -13.14 0.65 2.74
N ILE A 46 -12.19 -0.23 3.03
CA ILE A 46 -11.13 -0.03 4.00
C ILE A 46 -9.82 0.02 3.24
N VAL A 47 -8.95 0.95 3.65
CA VAL A 47 -7.60 1.05 3.13
C VAL A 47 -6.62 0.70 4.24
N ASP A 48 -5.65 -0.12 3.87
CA ASP A 48 -4.54 -0.51 4.70
C ASP A 48 -3.23 -0.23 3.97
N LYS A 49 -2.22 0.23 4.70
CA LYS A 49 -0.91 0.65 4.18
C LYS A 49 0.14 0.08 5.12
N MET A 50 1.18 -0.50 4.55
CA MET A 50 2.25 -1.17 5.30
C MET A 50 3.46 -1.45 4.41
N CYS A 51 4.57 -1.87 5.02
CA CYS A 51 5.64 -2.56 4.31
C CYS A 51 5.23 -3.98 3.87
N ALA A 52 5.69 -4.38 2.68
CA ALA A 52 5.59 -5.73 2.17
C ALA A 52 6.94 -6.19 1.60
N ILE A 53 7.12 -7.51 1.47
CA ILE A 53 8.25 -8.11 0.76
C ILE A 53 7.70 -8.76 -0.51
N LYS A 54 8.26 -8.41 -1.67
CA LYS A 54 7.86 -8.94 -2.97
C LYS A 54 9.04 -9.52 -3.73
N ASP A 55 8.79 -10.34 -4.74
CA ASP A 55 9.83 -10.74 -5.68
C ASP A 55 10.21 -9.56 -6.59
N LYS A 56 11.52 -9.36 -6.81
CA LYS A 56 12.06 -8.21 -7.56
C LYS A 56 11.50 -8.06 -8.97
N ASN A 57 11.22 -9.18 -9.62
CA ASN A 57 10.81 -9.24 -11.03
C ASN A 57 9.36 -9.71 -11.22
N ALA A 58 8.57 -9.78 -10.15
CA ALA A 58 7.18 -10.19 -10.22
C ALA A 58 6.25 -9.06 -9.75
N LYS A 59 5.00 -9.15 -10.22
CA LYS A 59 3.92 -8.37 -9.64
C LYS A 59 3.68 -8.86 -8.22
N TYR A 60 3.34 -7.94 -7.33
CA TYR A 60 2.97 -8.33 -5.97
C TYR A 60 1.66 -9.12 -5.99
N GLU A 61 1.70 -10.32 -5.43
CA GLU A 61 0.49 -11.12 -5.25
C GLU A 61 -0.22 -10.68 -3.98
N CYS A 62 -1.41 -10.14 -4.18
CA CYS A 62 -2.20 -9.63 -3.10
C CYS A 62 -2.85 -10.79 -2.36
N VAL A 63 -2.59 -10.88 -1.05
CA VAL A 63 -3.15 -11.93 -0.22
C VAL A 63 -4.61 -11.59 0.10
N PRO A 64 -5.58 -12.42 -0.30
CA PRO A 64 -6.97 -12.21 0.09
C PRO A 64 -7.09 -12.35 1.61
N LEU A 65 -7.68 -11.35 2.27
CA LEU A 65 -8.01 -11.45 3.68
C LEU A 65 -9.31 -12.24 3.81
N SER A 66 -9.37 -13.17 4.77
CA SER A 66 -10.57 -13.96 5.01
C SER A 66 -11.75 -13.03 5.29
N GLN A 67 -12.90 -13.29 4.64
CA GLN A 67 -14.14 -12.50 4.78
C GLN A 67 -14.11 -11.08 4.22
N THR A 68 -13.10 -10.71 3.40
CA THR A 68 -13.11 -9.44 2.67
C THR A 68 -13.10 -9.66 1.16
N GLU A 69 -13.62 -8.67 0.43
CA GLU A 69 -13.54 -8.61 -1.02
C GLU A 69 -12.41 -7.66 -1.40
N MET A 70 -11.35 -8.17 -2.00
CA MET A 70 -10.24 -7.33 -2.43
C MET A 70 -10.66 -6.47 -3.61
N VAL A 71 -10.50 -5.15 -3.46
CA VAL A 71 -10.83 -4.17 -4.51
C VAL A 71 -9.58 -3.83 -5.31
N LYS A 72 -8.49 -3.48 -4.62
CA LYS A 72 -7.26 -2.99 -5.24
C LYS A 72 -6.08 -3.29 -4.35
N CYS A 73 -4.93 -3.54 -4.95
CA CYS A 73 -3.69 -3.73 -4.22
C CYS A 73 -2.51 -3.32 -5.10
N GLU A 74 -1.68 -2.43 -4.57
CA GLU A 74 -0.60 -1.76 -5.30
C GLU A 74 0.65 -1.66 -4.46
N THR A 75 1.81 -1.83 -5.11
CA THR A 75 3.12 -1.69 -4.46
C THR A 75 3.99 -0.66 -5.18
N CYS A 76 4.85 0.02 -4.43
CA CYS A 76 5.87 0.92 -4.94
C CYS A 76 7.16 0.81 -4.10
N ASN A 77 8.31 1.24 -4.63
CA ASN A 77 9.64 0.96 -4.07
C ASN A 77 10.48 2.22 -3.81
N THR A 78 9.83 3.38 -3.64
CA THR A 78 10.46 4.64 -3.27
C THR A 78 9.95 5.13 -1.91
N ASP A 79 10.77 5.87 -1.17
CA ASP A 79 10.42 6.31 0.18
C ASP A 79 9.08 7.06 0.21
N PHE A 80 8.17 6.61 1.08
CA PHE A 80 6.84 7.18 1.32
C PHE A 80 5.93 7.27 0.09
N CYS A 81 6.17 6.45 -0.94
CA CYS A 81 5.37 6.45 -2.17
C CYS A 81 3.90 6.07 -1.94
N ASN A 82 3.57 5.36 -0.86
CA ASN A 82 2.21 5.05 -0.46
C ASN A 82 1.56 6.13 0.43
N SER A 83 2.09 7.35 0.47
CA SER A 83 1.56 8.46 1.28
C SER A 83 0.25 9.06 0.77
N ALA A 84 -0.09 8.87 -0.51
CA ALA A 84 -1.32 9.42 -1.07
C ALA A 84 -2.55 8.86 -0.32
N PRO A 85 -3.49 9.73 0.11
CA PRO A 85 -4.74 9.28 0.69
C PRO A 85 -5.53 8.54 -0.39
N SER A 86 -5.92 7.31 -0.08
CA SER A 86 -6.95 6.61 -0.83
C SER A 86 -8.26 7.37 -0.63
N LEU A 87 -8.80 7.91 -1.71
CA LEU A 87 -10.02 8.71 -1.73
C LEU A 87 -11.19 7.95 -1.09
N GLY A 88 -11.47 8.23 0.19
CA GLY A 88 -12.79 8.04 0.77
C GLY A 88 -13.70 9.16 0.26
N SER A 89 -14.73 8.78 -0.49
CA SER A 89 -15.86 9.58 -0.99
C SER A 89 -16.00 11.01 -0.43
N GLY A 90 -15.72 12.03 -1.26
CA GLY A 90 -16.27 13.38 -1.05
C GLY A 90 -15.38 14.58 -1.38
N ALA A 91 -14.07 14.44 -1.52
CA ALA A 91 -13.19 15.58 -1.81
C ALA A 91 -12.46 15.42 -3.15
N LEU A 92 -12.80 16.31 -4.07
CA LEU A 92 -12.16 16.53 -5.37
C LEU A 92 -10.69 16.93 -5.14
N ALA A 93 -9.78 15.96 -5.01
CA ALA A 93 -8.34 16.25 -5.07
C ALA A 93 -7.95 16.33 -6.54
N THR A 94 -7.76 17.57 -7.01
CA THR A 94 -7.25 17.93 -8.33
C THR A 94 -5.95 17.19 -8.61
N PHE A 95 -5.98 16.34 -9.63
CA PHE A 95 -4.82 15.69 -10.20
C PHE A 95 -3.84 16.74 -10.72
N GLN A 96 -2.72 16.94 -10.03
CA GLN A 96 -1.49 17.32 -10.72
C GLN A 96 -0.68 16.04 -10.97
N SER A 97 -0.62 15.74 -12.26
CA SER A 97 0.04 14.63 -12.89
C SER A 97 1.45 14.38 -12.33
N ALA A 98 1.62 13.30 -11.58
CA ALA A 98 2.87 12.56 -11.57
C ALA A 98 2.75 11.44 -12.61
N LYS A 99 2.80 11.83 -13.90
CA LYS A 99 3.24 10.91 -14.96
C LYS A 99 4.68 10.55 -14.64
N ASN A 100 4.90 9.46 -13.89
CA ASN A 100 6.04 8.58 -14.12
C ASN A 100 5.99 7.32 -13.25
N LEU A 101 6.07 6.20 -13.96
CA LEU A 101 6.52 4.89 -13.51
C LEU A 101 5.65 4.16 -12.47
N CYS A 102 4.54 3.60 -12.97
CA CYS A 102 4.13 2.25 -12.56
C CYS A 102 4.36 1.35 -13.78
N SER A 103 5.37 0.49 -13.72
CA SER A 103 5.64 -0.59 -14.70
C SER A 103 5.62 -1.92 -13.97
#